data_AF-A0A7W0FSY7-F1
#
_entry.id   AF-A0A7W0FSY7-F1
#
_cell.length_a   1.000
_cell.length_b   1.000
_cell.length_c   1.000
_cell.angle_alpha   90.00
_cell.angle_beta   90.00
_cell.angle_gamma   90.00
#
_symmetry.space_group_name_H-M   'P 1'
#
loop_
_entity.id
_entity.type
_entity.pdbx_description
1 polymer ?
#
loop_
_entity_poly.entity_id
_entity_poly.type
_entity_poly.pdbx_seq_one_letter_code
_entity_poly.pdbx_strand_id
1 'polypeptide(L)'
;MKITVQNVKIDEHQIQLEFNEHTPQVTVDGKAYNNLGDLVRDVPEFSQEKYVNEIAYITNFIFSGLNFEVIQNIERFCANYQRSLQEVEDLKNYGEFDTRVIKRPYIDKNQIIFFVEERATGLPFKVEGPFPYSEMEQSFSYRILPYRN
;
A
#
# COMPACT_ATOMS: atom_id res chain seq x y z
N MET A 1 -9.19 -9.72 -19.84
CA MET A 1 -9.30 -10.87 -18.90
C MET A 1 -9.22 -10.34 -17.49
N LYS A 2 -10.06 -10.83 -16.58
CA LYS A 2 -10.09 -10.39 -15.17
C LYS A 2 -9.29 -11.37 -14.32
N ILE A 3 -8.34 -10.87 -13.52
CA ILE A 3 -7.49 -11.69 -12.64
C ILE A 3 -7.59 -11.17 -11.22
N THR A 4 -8.05 -12.02 -10.29
CA THR A 4 -8.07 -11.70 -8.86
C THR A 4 -6.71 -11.97 -8.24
N VAL A 5 -6.17 -10.95 -7.58
CA VAL A 5 -4.84 -10.97 -6.95
C VAL A 5 -4.97 -11.28 -5.46
N GLN A 6 -5.94 -10.67 -4.80
CA GLN A 6 -6.13 -10.81 -3.36
C GLN A 6 -7.60 -10.59 -2.99
N ASN A 7 -8.07 -11.32 -2.00
CA ASN A 7 -9.35 -11.05 -1.35
C ASN A 7 -9.08 -10.39 0.01
N VAL A 8 -9.79 -9.31 0.29
CA VAL A 8 -9.78 -8.58 1.56
C VAL A 8 -11.20 -8.58 2.10
N LYS A 9 -11.34 -8.57 3.42
CA LYS A 9 -12.64 -8.45 4.07
C LYS A 9 -12.60 -7.25 5.01
N ILE A 10 -13.54 -6.33 4.84
CA ILE A 10 -13.77 -5.20 5.76
C ILE A 10 -15.21 -5.34 6.24
N ASP A 11 -15.37 -5.67 7.52
CA ASP A 11 -16.67 -6.00 8.13
C ASP A 11 -17.48 -7.01 7.29
N GLU A 12 -18.58 -6.59 6.69
CA GLU A 12 -19.47 -7.42 5.88
C GLU A 12 -19.13 -7.41 4.38
N HIS A 13 -18.30 -6.47 3.93
CA HIS A 13 -17.92 -6.32 2.53
C HIS A 13 -16.92 -7.38 2.09
N GLN A 14 -17.20 -7.99 0.94
CA GLN A 14 -16.22 -8.81 0.23
C GLN A 14 -15.50 -7.95 -0.80
N ILE A 15 -14.18 -7.83 -0.62
CA ILE A 15 -13.34 -6.97 -1.44
C ILE A 15 -12.37 -7.83 -2.23
N GLN A 16 -12.25 -7.57 -3.53
CA GLN A 16 -11.33 -8.26 -4.42
C GLN A 16 -10.41 -7.23 -5.07
N LEU A 17 -9.11 -7.37 -4.87
CA LEU A 17 -8.08 -6.62 -5.60
C LEU A 17 -7.79 -7.38 -6.89
N GLU A 18 -7.97 -6.72 -8.04
CA GLU A 18 -8.03 -7.39 -9.33
C GLU A 18 -7.42 -6.54 -10.44
N PHE A 19 -6.89 -7.20 -11.47
CA PHE A 19 -6.60 -6.54 -12.73
C PHE A 19 -7.74 -6.78 -13.71
N ASN A 20 -8.25 -5.70 -14.29
CA ASN A 20 -9.00 -5.76 -15.51
C ASN A 20 -8.08 -5.36 -16.67
N GLU A 21 -7.65 -6.38 -17.43
CA GLU A 21 -6.54 -6.26 -18.38
C GLU A 21 -5.24 -5.84 -17.68
N HIS A 22 -4.87 -4.56 -17.76
CA HIS A 22 -3.67 -4.00 -17.12
C HIS A 22 -4.00 -2.93 -16.07
N THR A 23 -5.29 -2.68 -15.83
CA THR A 23 -5.74 -1.63 -14.91
C THR A 23 -6.05 -2.25 -13.55
N PRO A 24 -5.39 -1.81 -12.46
CA PRO A 24 -5.78 -2.17 -11.11
C PRO A 24 -7.20 -1.67 -10.81
N GLN A 25 -8.02 -2.55 -10.24
CA GLN A 25 -9.35 -2.21 -9.75
C GLN A 25 -9.70 -3.00 -8.49
N VAL A 26 -10.64 -2.50 -7.74
CA VAL A 26 -11.16 -3.11 -6.52
C VAL A 26 -12.64 -3.40 -6.72
N THR A 27 -13.04 -4.65 -6.60
CA THR A 27 -14.45 -5.04 -6.60
C THR A 27 -14.94 -5.14 -5.16
N VAL A 28 -15.99 -4.40 -4.82
CA VAL A 28 -16.68 -4.47 -3.53
C VAL A 28 -18.11 -4.92 -3.78
N ASP A 29 -18.50 -6.07 -3.20
CA ASP A 29 -19.84 -6.66 -3.34
C ASP A 29 -20.36 -6.74 -4.79
N GLY A 30 -19.44 -7.05 -5.71
CA GLY A 30 -19.72 -7.20 -7.14
C GLY A 30 -19.60 -5.92 -7.99
N LYS A 31 -19.38 -4.76 -7.38
CA LYS A 31 -19.14 -3.49 -8.09
C LYS A 31 -17.66 -3.12 -8.13
N ALA A 32 -17.14 -2.83 -9.32
CA ALA A 32 -15.73 -2.51 -9.53
C ALA A 32 -15.44 -1.00 -9.49
N TYR A 33 -14.30 -0.65 -8.89
CA TYR A 33 -13.79 0.72 -8.74
C TYR A 33 -12.32 0.75 -9.14
N ASN A 34 -11.91 1.71 -9.97
CA ASN A 34 -10.51 1.90 -10.37
C ASN A 34 -9.90 3.20 -9.80
N ASN A 35 -10.64 3.89 -8.94
CA ASN A 35 -10.20 5.09 -8.25
C ASN A 35 -10.83 5.14 -6.85
N LEU A 36 -10.16 5.81 -5.91
CA LEU A 36 -10.63 5.90 -4.54
C LEU A 36 -11.86 6.80 -4.39
N GLY A 37 -11.98 7.86 -5.19
CA GLY A 37 -13.10 8.80 -5.09
C GLY A 37 -14.46 8.15 -5.28
N ASP A 38 -14.63 7.36 -6.34
CA ASP A 38 -15.84 6.60 -6.60
C ASP A 38 -16.08 5.52 -5.54
N LEU A 39 -15.02 4.86 -5.07
CA LEU A 39 -15.11 3.83 -4.02
C LEU A 39 -15.65 4.42 -2.71
N VAL A 40 -15.11 5.55 -2.25
CA VAL A 40 -15.51 6.15 -0.97
C VAL A 40 -16.79 6.98 -1.07
N ARG A 41 -17.22 7.37 -2.27
CA ARG A 41 -18.58 7.89 -2.48
C ARG A 41 -19.63 6.83 -2.17
N ASP A 42 -19.39 5.62 -2.68
CA ASP A 42 -20.37 4.53 -2.58
C ASP A 42 -20.23 3.72 -1.29
N VAL A 43 -19.03 3.72 -0.69
CA VAL A 43 -18.69 3.02 0.57
C VAL A 43 -17.91 3.98 1.50
N PRO A 44 -18.54 5.05 2.03
CA PRO A 44 -17.87 6.10 2.80
C PRO A 44 -17.19 5.61 4.09
N GLU A 45 -17.62 4.49 4.64
CA GLU A 45 -17.02 3.84 5.80
C GLU A 45 -15.58 3.40 5.55
N PHE A 46 -15.16 3.17 4.30
CA PHE A 46 -13.77 2.85 3.96
C PHE A 46 -12.82 4.03 4.21
N SER A 47 -13.37 5.23 4.42
CA SER A 47 -12.65 6.43 4.82
C SER A 47 -12.55 6.59 6.36
N GLN A 48 -12.82 5.53 7.13
CA GLN A 48 -12.73 5.53 8.59
C GLN A 48 -11.41 4.94 9.09
N GLU A 49 -10.83 5.57 10.11
CA GLU A 49 -9.53 5.18 10.70
C GLU A 49 -9.49 3.73 11.20
N LYS A 50 -10.63 3.15 11.62
CA LYS A 50 -10.69 1.76 12.07
C LYS A 50 -10.26 0.73 11.01
N TYR A 51 -10.29 1.11 9.72
CA TYR A 51 -9.88 0.25 8.61
C TYR A 51 -8.57 0.71 7.96
N VAL A 52 -7.74 1.48 8.68
CA VAL A 52 -6.50 2.06 8.14
C VAL A 52 -5.56 1.01 7.54
N ASN A 53 -5.54 -0.20 8.10
CA ASN A 53 -4.70 -1.28 7.59
C ASN A 53 -5.22 -1.77 6.24
N GLU A 54 -6.49 -2.14 6.18
CA GLU A 54 -7.16 -2.68 5.01
C GLU A 54 -7.16 -1.66 3.86
N ILE A 55 -7.43 -0.39 4.18
CA ILE A 55 -7.50 0.66 3.19
C ILE A 55 -6.14 1.07 2.64
N ALA A 56 -5.05 0.89 3.40
CA ALA A 56 -3.69 1.06 2.87
C ALA A 56 -3.41 0.08 1.72
N TYR A 57 -3.88 -1.17 1.80
CA TYR A 57 -3.73 -2.14 0.70
C TYR A 57 -4.55 -1.76 -0.52
N ILE A 58 -5.82 -1.42 -0.31
CA ILE A 58 -6.75 -1.00 -1.37
C ILE A 58 -6.18 0.22 -2.11
N THR A 59 -5.74 1.21 -1.33
CA THR A 59 -5.13 2.44 -1.84
C THR A 59 -3.86 2.13 -2.63
N ASN A 60 -2.92 1.40 -2.05
CA ASN A 60 -1.67 1.05 -2.73
C ASN A 60 -1.94 0.29 -4.03
N PHE A 61 -2.89 -0.64 -4.03
CA PHE A 61 -3.24 -1.42 -5.21
C PHE A 61 -3.85 -0.56 -6.31
N ILE A 62 -4.80 0.34 -5.99
CA ILE A 62 -5.39 1.26 -6.97
C ILE A 62 -4.31 2.13 -7.62
N PHE A 63 -3.37 2.67 -6.83
CA PHE A 63 -2.37 3.60 -7.32
C PHE A 63 -1.16 2.97 -7.99
N SER A 64 -0.78 1.76 -7.57
CA SER A 64 0.50 1.15 -7.99
C SER A 64 0.39 -0.27 -8.52
N GLY A 65 -0.81 -0.87 -8.50
CA GLY A 65 -1.02 -2.26 -8.87
C GLY A 65 -0.16 -3.19 -8.01
N LEU A 66 0.77 -3.89 -8.67
CA LEU A 66 1.71 -4.82 -8.03
C LEU A 66 3.15 -4.30 -7.97
N ASN A 67 3.40 -3.05 -8.35
CA ASN A 67 4.76 -2.49 -8.32
C ASN A 67 5.27 -2.36 -6.88
N PHE A 68 4.38 -2.03 -5.95
CA PHE A 68 4.66 -1.92 -4.53
C PHE A 68 3.77 -2.86 -3.73
N GLU A 69 4.31 -3.39 -2.64
CA GLU A 69 3.58 -4.23 -1.70
C GLU A 69 3.65 -3.63 -0.30
N VAL A 70 2.51 -3.47 0.35
CA VAL A 70 2.44 -2.94 1.72
C VAL A 70 3.11 -3.91 2.69
N ILE A 71 4.04 -3.39 3.50
CA ILE A 71 4.81 -4.16 4.47
C ILE A 71 3.92 -4.54 5.66
N GLN A 72 3.39 -5.76 5.64
CA GLN A 72 2.48 -6.26 6.69
C GLN A 72 3.23 -6.78 7.92
N ASN A 73 4.27 -7.57 7.66
CA ASN A 73 5.09 -8.19 8.70
C ASN A 73 6.45 -7.49 8.73
N ILE A 74 6.51 -6.45 9.58
CA ILE A 74 7.67 -5.57 9.71
C ILE A 74 8.91 -6.36 10.12
N GLU A 75 8.78 -7.30 11.08
CA GLU A 75 9.90 -8.12 11.54
C GLU A 75 10.46 -9.00 10.43
N ARG A 76 9.58 -9.67 9.68
CA ARG A 76 9.97 -10.50 8.53
C ARG A 76 10.61 -9.65 7.43
N PHE A 77 10.02 -8.50 7.11
CA PHE A 77 10.59 -7.57 6.14
C PHE A 77 12.00 -7.15 6.56
N CYS A 78 12.17 -6.68 7.81
CA CYS A 78 13.48 -6.24 8.31
C CYS A 78 14.52 -7.37 8.27
N ALA A 79 14.15 -8.58 8.66
CA ALA A 79 15.04 -9.75 8.61
C ALA A 79 15.45 -10.11 7.17
N ASN A 80 14.50 -10.05 6.23
CA ASN A 80 14.78 -10.31 4.82
C ASN A 80 15.64 -9.21 4.20
N TYR A 81 15.32 -7.95 4.45
CA TYR A 81 16.08 -6.81 3.95
C TYR A 81 17.55 -6.85 4.41
N GLN A 82 17.78 -7.16 5.69
CA GLN A 82 19.13 -7.32 6.24
C GLN A 82 19.90 -8.49 5.58
N ARG A 83 19.21 -9.58 5.25
CA ARG A 83 19.81 -10.69 4.48
C ARG A 83 20.14 -10.24 3.04
N SER A 84 19.20 -9.56 2.38
CA SER A 84 19.37 -9.08 1.00
C SER A 84 20.51 -8.08 0.88
N LEU A 85 20.74 -7.22 1.88
CA LEU A 85 21.91 -6.33 1.93
C LEU A 85 23.25 -7.09 1.92
N GLN A 86 23.29 -8.32 2.44
CA GLN A 86 24.50 -9.15 2.45
C GLN A 86 24.70 -9.90 1.13
N GLU A 87 23.61 -10.27 0.47
CA GLU A 87 23.59 -11.21 -0.66
C GLU A 87 23.45 -10.52 -2.03
N VAL A 88 22.75 -9.39 -2.11
CA VAL A 88 22.39 -8.70 -3.37
C VAL A 88 23.28 -7.48 -3.58
N GLU A 89 24.10 -7.52 -4.63
CA GLU A 89 25.08 -6.47 -4.94
C GLU A 89 24.42 -5.11 -5.24
N ASP A 90 23.30 -5.10 -5.97
CA ASP A 90 22.56 -3.88 -6.27
C ASP A 90 22.05 -3.18 -5.00
N LEU A 91 21.57 -3.94 -4.02
CA LEU A 91 21.10 -3.38 -2.75
C LEU A 91 22.23 -2.79 -1.90
N LYS A 92 23.44 -3.34 -2.00
CA LYS A 92 24.63 -2.76 -1.35
C LYS A 92 24.97 -1.38 -1.89
N ASN A 93 24.67 -1.11 -3.17
CA ASN A 93 24.92 0.19 -3.80
C ASN A 93 23.94 1.27 -3.32
N TYR A 94 22.75 0.89 -2.87
CA TYR A 94 21.82 1.83 -2.26
C TYR A 94 22.24 2.14 -0.82
N GLY A 95 22.69 1.15 -0.04
CA GLY A 95 23.09 1.33 1.36
C GLY A 95 22.00 0.88 2.34
N GLU A 96 22.25 1.01 3.64
CA GLU A 96 21.32 0.54 4.68
C GLU A 96 20.25 1.60 4.96
N PHE A 97 18.98 1.29 4.69
CA PHE A 97 17.84 2.13 5.04
C PHE A 97 17.47 2.00 6.52
N ASP A 98 17.00 3.09 7.13
CA ASP A 98 16.53 3.07 8.50
C ASP A 98 15.15 2.39 8.60
N THR A 99 15.14 1.06 8.70
CA THR A 99 13.90 0.28 8.82
C THR A 99 13.21 0.44 10.17
N ARG A 100 13.82 1.09 11.17
CA ARG A 100 13.21 1.33 12.49
C ARG A 100 12.03 2.30 12.42
N VAL A 101 11.94 3.08 11.34
CA VAL A 101 10.82 4.01 11.11
C VAL A 101 9.57 3.30 10.58
N ILE A 102 9.70 2.06 10.09
CA ILE A 102 8.60 1.29 9.50
C ILE A 102 7.61 0.92 10.61
N LYS A 103 6.34 1.20 10.37
CA LYS A 103 5.22 0.95 11.28
C LYS A 103 4.04 0.38 10.50
N ARG A 104 3.07 -0.17 11.23
CA ARG A 104 1.76 -0.49 10.63
C ARG A 104 1.11 0.79 10.09
N PRO A 105 0.26 0.71 9.05
CA PRO A 105 -0.52 1.85 8.58
C PRO A 105 -1.16 2.64 9.73
N TYR A 106 -1.08 3.96 9.66
CA TYR A 106 -1.63 4.85 10.68
C TYR A 106 -2.06 6.19 10.06
N ILE A 107 -2.88 6.92 10.80
CA ILE A 107 -3.27 8.29 10.46
C ILE A 107 -2.42 9.26 11.29
N ASP A 108 -1.83 10.25 10.63
CA ASP A 108 -1.23 11.41 11.28
C ASP A 108 -1.89 12.68 10.73
N LYS A 109 -2.61 13.38 11.60
CA LYS A 109 -3.43 14.56 11.26
C LYS A 109 -4.45 14.19 10.17
N ASN A 110 -4.23 14.64 8.94
CA ASN A 110 -5.11 14.42 7.79
C ASN A 110 -4.41 13.61 6.70
N GLN A 111 -3.51 12.71 7.10
CA GLN A 111 -2.76 11.88 6.18
C GLN A 111 -2.75 10.44 6.63
N ILE A 112 -2.99 9.54 5.69
CA ILE A 112 -2.64 8.13 5.87
C ILE A 112 -1.15 7.96 5.59
N ILE A 113 -0.48 7.21 6.45
CA ILE A 113 0.92 6.87 6.32
C ILE A 113 1.05 5.35 6.40
N PHE A 114 1.68 4.76 5.38
CA PHE A 114 2.02 3.35 5.36
C PHE A 114 3.37 3.14 4.68
N PHE A 115 3.89 1.92 4.76
CA PHE A 115 5.19 1.57 4.21
C PHE A 115 5.04 0.42 3.24
N VAL A 116 5.78 0.51 2.14
CA VAL A 116 5.75 -0.46 1.05
C VAL A 116 7.15 -0.91 0.68
N GLU A 117 7.26 -2.10 0.12
CA GLU A 117 8.45 -2.59 -0.55
C GLU A 117 8.20 -2.52 -2.06
N GLU A 118 9.15 -1.97 -2.82
CA GLU A 118 9.13 -2.06 -4.28
C GLU A 118 9.49 -3.48 -4.70
N ARG A 119 8.60 -4.18 -5.40
CA ARG A 119 8.79 -5.59 -5.72
C ARG A 119 10.00 -5.88 -6.61
N ALA A 120 10.38 -4.93 -7.47
CA ALA A 120 11.49 -5.11 -8.40
C ALA A 120 12.86 -5.05 -7.71
N THR A 121 12.98 -4.22 -6.68
CA THR A 121 14.28 -3.89 -6.07
C THR A 121 14.40 -4.34 -4.62
N GLY A 122 13.28 -4.58 -3.94
CA GLY A 122 13.23 -4.82 -2.49
C GLY A 122 13.45 -3.56 -1.65
N LEU A 123 13.40 -2.37 -2.28
CA LEU A 123 13.64 -1.10 -1.59
C LEU A 123 12.40 -0.68 -0.78
N PRO A 124 12.58 -0.22 0.48
CA PRO A 124 11.48 0.29 1.28
C PRO A 124 11.14 1.75 0.97
N PHE A 125 9.84 2.05 0.90
CA PHE A 125 9.29 3.38 0.72
C PHE A 125 8.27 3.70 1.82
N LYS A 126 8.22 4.97 2.20
CA LYS A 126 7.10 5.58 2.93
C LYS A 126 6.10 6.12 1.91
N VAL A 127 4.82 5.81 2.12
CA VAL A 127 3.72 6.33 1.32
C VAL A 127 2.85 7.24 2.18
N GLU A 128 2.55 8.42 1.65
CA GLU A 128 1.72 9.43 2.31
C GLU A 128 0.68 9.98 1.35
N GLY A 129 -0.55 10.15 1.81
CA GLY A 129 -1.62 10.78 1.04
C GLY A 129 -2.74 11.30 1.94
N PRO A 130 -3.71 12.03 1.37
CA PRO A 130 -4.79 12.65 2.13
C PRO A 130 -5.68 11.59 2.79
N PHE A 131 -6.09 11.83 4.03
CA PHE A 131 -7.09 11.04 4.74
C PHE A 131 -7.89 11.93 5.72
N PRO A 132 -9.21 11.78 5.88
CA PRO A 132 -10.09 10.85 5.16
C PRO A 132 -10.13 11.13 3.66
N TYR A 133 -10.34 10.09 2.87
CA TYR A 133 -10.60 10.22 1.44
C TYR A 133 -11.91 10.96 1.20
N SER A 134 -11.93 11.71 0.10
CA SER A 134 -13.11 12.38 -0.45
C SER A 134 -13.31 11.96 -1.90
N GLU A 135 -14.39 12.40 -2.54
CA GLU A 135 -14.63 12.13 -3.97
C GLU A 135 -13.61 12.83 -4.90
N MET A 136 -12.85 13.79 -4.39
CA MET A 136 -11.83 14.51 -5.16
C MET A 136 -10.60 13.64 -5.41
N GLU A 137 -9.92 13.89 -6.53
CA GLU A 137 -8.68 13.19 -6.89
C GLU A 137 -7.65 13.24 -5.75
N GLN A 138 -7.17 12.06 -5.35
CA GLN A 138 -6.18 11.91 -4.29
C GLN A 138 -4.80 11.69 -4.91
N SER A 139 -3.79 12.36 -4.35
CA SER A 139 -2.40 12.16 -4.74
C SER A 139 -1.61 11.50 -3.61
N PHE A 140 -0.80 10.50 -3.94
CA PHE A 140 0.08 9.82 -3.00
C PHE A 140 1.54 10.05 -3.35
N SER A 141 2.35 10.31 -2.33
CA SER A 141 3.79 10.45 -2.44
C SER A 141 4.48 9.17 -1.98
N TYR A 142 5.30 8.58 -2.84
CA TYR A 142 6.18 7.46 -2.52
C TYR A 142 7.58 8.02 -2.31
N ARG A 143 8.13 7.85 -1.11
CA ARG A 143 9.45 8.37 -0.74
C ARG A 143 10.31 7.24 -0.22
N ILE A 144 11.47 7.02 -0.82
CA ILE A 144 12.44 6.06 -0.31
C ILE A 144 12.80 6.41 1.14
N LEU A 145 13.02 5.40 1.98
CA LEU A 145 13.40 5.65 3.36
C LEU A 145 14.76 6.36 3.46
N PRO A 146 15.03 7.10 4.55
CA PRO A 146 16.34 7.68 4.78
C PRO A 146 17.38 6.57 5.04
N TYR A 147 18.64 6.86 4.70
CA TYR A 147 19.75 6.00 5.08
C TYR A 147 20.00 6.04 6.59
N ARG A 148 20.51 4.93 7.12
CA ARG A 148 21.00 4.83 8.47
C ARG A 148 22.33 5.59 8.57
N ASN A 149 22.33 6.68 9.33
CA ASN A 149 23.55 7.38 9.73
C ASN A 149 24.37 6.55 10.73
#